data_AF-A0AAW9A5Q6-F1
#
_entry.id   AF-A0AAW9A5Q6-F1
#
_cell.length_a   1.000
_cell.length_b   1.000
_cell.length_c   1.000
_cell.angle_alpha   90.00
_cell.angle_beta   90.00
_cell.angle_gamma   90.00
#
_symmetry.space_group_name_H-M   'P 1'
#
loop_
_entity.id
_entity.type
_entity.pdbx_description
1 polymer ?
#
loop_
_entity_poly.entity_id
_entity_poly.type
_entity_poly.pdbx_seq_one_letter_code
_entity_poly.pdbx_strand_id
1 'polypeptide(L)'
;MLNKYSISTSGPQKTAIALKQADLIILTRPTDEEIQQLCQTFNLNKFSFRYRSSPEEVSRFHRTTSDVLDNPFFLVVYDYISSFKHIEKQLAPSLIIFDSDHLIICTDSEDSCKNIANSNYSNLSEILLTIFRNANIKLWMFL
;
A
#
# COMPACT_ATOMS: atom_id res chain seq x y z
N MET A 1 -1.80 -10.17 6.69
CA MET A 1 -2.53 -9.46 7.76
C MET A 1 -3.09 -8.16 7.24
N LEU A 2 -4.40 -8.10 7.09
CA LEU A 2 -5.16 -6.92 6.69
C LEU A 2 -5.58 -6.09 7.92
N ASN A 3 -5.21 -4.81 7.92
CA ASN A 3 -5.59 -3.83 8.93
C ASN A 3 -6.28 -2.62 8.29
N LYS A 4 -7.20 -2.01 9.04
CA LYS A 4 -8.02 -0.88 8.62
C LYS A 4 -7.83 0.27 9.60
N TYR A 5 -7.73 1.47 9.09
CA TYR A 5 -7.51 2.68 9.86
C TYR A 5 -8.43 3.80 9.36
N SER A 6 -8.90 4.61 10.30
CA SER A 6 -9.42 5.94 10.01
C SER A 6 -8.34 6.96 10.33
N ILE A 7 -8.23 8.00 9.53
CA ILE A 7 -7.27 9.07 9.77
C ILE A 7 -7.89 10.14 10.65
N SER A 8 -7.21 10.45 11.76
CA SER A 8 -7.58 11.56 12.64
C SER A 8 -6.45 12.59 12.70
N THR A 9 -6.68 13.69 13.41
CA THR A 9 -5.67 14.72 13.67
C THR A 9 -4.45 14.20 14.44
N SER A 10 -4.57 13.04 15.09
CA SER A 10 -3.49 12.41 15.85
C SER A 10 -2.81 11.25 15.10
N GLY A 11 -3.12 11.05 13.82
CA GLY A 11 -2.58 9.93 13.03
C GLY A 11 -3.57 8.79 12.79
N PRO A 12 -3.13 7.72 12.12
CA PRO A 12 -3.98 6.55 11.83
C PRO A 12 -4.50 5.87 13.10
N GLN A 13 -5.82 5.68 13.20
CA GLN A 13 -6.47 4.98 14.30
C GLN A 13 -7.06 3.66 13.81
N LYS A 14 -6.63 2.54 14.41
CA LYS A 14 -7.14 1.21 14.02
C LYS A 14 -8.64 1.14 14.27
N THR A 15 -9.39 0.64 13.29
CA THR A 15 -10.87 0.69 13.31
C THR A 15 -11.51 -0.64 12.91
N ALA A 16 -12.75 -0.84 13.36
CA ALA A 16 -13.56 -2.02 13.05
C ALA A 16 -14.53 -1.80 11.87
N ILE A 17 -14.60 -0.58 11.30
CA ILE A 17 -15.54 -0.23 10.22
C ILE A 17 -15.38 -1.11 8.98
N ALA A 18 -16.37 -1.06 8.08
CA ALA A 18 -16.31 -1.81 6.82
C ALA A 18 -15.08 -1.42 6.00
N LEU A 19 -14.54 -2.36 5.23
CA LEU A 19 -13.30 -2.14 4.47
C LEU A 19 -13.42 -0.96 3.50
N LYS A 20 -14.58 -0.79 2.85
CA LYS A 20 -14.88 0.34 1.94
C LYS A 20 -14.96 1.71 2.62
N GLN A 21 -15.00 1.77 3.95
CA GLN A 21 -15.14 3.01 4.71
C GLN A 21 -13.83 3.40 5.41
N ALA A 22 -12.80 2.59 5.28
CA ALA A 22 -11.51 2.86 5.89
C ALA A 22 -10.68 3.76 4.98
N ASP A 23 -10.20 4.87 5.54
CA ASP A 23 -9.33 5.82 4.84
C ASP A 23 -7.99 5.18 4.47
N LEU A 24 -7.44 4.34 5.37
CA LEU A 24 -6.17 3.65 5.18
C LEU A 24 -6.31 2.15 5.43
N ILE A 25 -5.82 1.35 4.48
CA ILE A 25 -5.85 -0.10 4.52
C ILE A 25 -4.42 -0.60 4.30
N ILE A 26 -3.93 -1.39 5.24
CA ILE A 26 -2.57 -1.94 5.19
C ILE A 26 -2.65 -3.47 5.20
N LEU A 27 -2.12 -4.08 4.16
CA LEU A 27 -1.98 -5.51 3.98
C LEU A 27 -0.49 -5.87 4.11
N THR A 28 -0.11 -6.44 5.25
CA THR A 28 1.26 -6.90 5.46
C THR A 28 1.36 -8.40 5.22
N ARG A 29 2.22 -8.82 4.28
CA ARG A 29 2.38 -10.22 3.85
C ARG A 29 1.02 -10.92 3.65
N PRO A 30 0.14 -10.40 2.78
CA PRO A 30 -1.23 -10.88 2.74
C PRO A 30 -1.38 -12.27 2.15
N THR A 31 -2.34 -13.02 2.71
CA THR A 31 -2.77 -14.29 2.12
C THR A 31 -3.56 -14.05 0.84
N ASP A 32 -3.73 -15.09 0.02
CA ASP A 32 -4.53 -14.97 -1.20
C ASP A 32 -6.00 -14.66 -0.89
N GLU A 33 -6.53 -15.14 0.24
CA GLU A 33 -7.89 -14.80 0.70
C GLU A 33 -8.02 -13.33 1.06
N GLU A 34 -7.02 -12.73 1.73
CA GLU A 34 -7.01 -11.30 2.04
C GLU A 34 -6.94 -10.45 0.76
N ILE A 35 -6.14 -10.86 -0.23
CA ILE A 35 -6.09 -10.23 -1.55
C ILE A 35 -7.42 -10.39 -2.29
N GLN A 36 -8.01 -11.57 -2.25
CA GLN A 36 -9.31 -11.83 -2.88
C GLN A 36 -10.39 -10.95 -2.25
N GLN A 37 -10.44 -10.86 -0.93
CA GLN A 37 -11.37 -9.99 -0.21
C GLN A 37 -11.20 -8.52 -0.63
N LEU A 38 -9.96 -8.03 -0.68
CA LEU A 38 -9.66 -6.66 -1.13
C LEU A 38 -10.14 -6.42 -2.56
N CYS A 39 -9.79 -7.33 -3.48
CA CYS A 39 -10.13 -7.21 -4.89
C CYS A 39 -11.64 -7.26 -5.13
N GLN A 40 -12.37 -8.15 -4.44
CA GLN A 40 -13.83 -8.20 -4.52
C GLN A 40 -14.47 -6.94 -3.91
N THR A 41 -13.93 -6.45 -2.81
CA THR A 41 -14.46 -5.27 -2.13
C THR A 41 -14.35 -4.04 -3.02
N PHE A 42 -13.18 -3.77 -3.58
CA PHE A 42 -12.91 -2.56 -4.36
C PHE A 42 -13.03 -2.77 -5.88
N ASN A 43 -13.53 -3.91 -6.33
CA ASN A 43 -13.54 -4.29 -7.75
C ASN A 43 -12.17 -4.07 -8.44
N LEU A 44 -11.10 -4.60 -7.85
CA LEU A 44 -9.73 -4.48 -8.38
C LEU A 44 -9.31 -5.73 -9.14
N ASN A 45 -8.43 -5.57 -10.12
CA ASN A 45 -7.84 -6.69 -10.84
C ASN A 45 -6.86 -7.46 -9.93
N LYS A 46 -7.22 -8.71 -9.57
CA LYS A 46 -6.37 -9.60 -8.76
C LYS A 46 -4.98 -9.83 -9.34
N PHE A 47 -4.82 -9.77 -10.66
CA PHE A 47 -3.52 -9.98 -11.32
C PHE A 47 -2.52 -8.86 -10.99
N SER A 48 -2.99 -7.68 -10.59
CA SER A 48 -2.13 -6.60 -10.11
C SER A 48 -1.33 -6.96 -8.85
N PHE A 49 -1.74 -8.01 -8.12
CA PHE A 49 -1.12 -8.47 -6.88
C PHE A 49 -0.33 -9.79 -7.04
N ARG A 50 -0.18 -10.29 -8.28
CA ARG A 50 0.46 -11.59 -8.55
C ARG A 50 1.90 -11.66 -8.04
N TYR A 51 2.65 -10.57 -8.20
CA TYR A 51 4.08 -10.50 -7.83
C TYR A 51 4.31 -9.66 -6.56
N ARG A 52 3.30 -9.52 -5.69
CA ARG A 52 3.32 -8.69 -4.47
C ARG A 52 4.42 -9.01 -3.45
N SER A 53 5.02 -10.19 -3.54
CA SER A 53 6.13 -10.65 -2.68
C SER A 53 7.31 -11.15 -3.52
N SER A 54 7.37 -10.77 -4.80
CA SER A 54 8.41 -11.19 -5.73
C SER A 54 9.29 -10.00 -6.12
N PRO A 55 10.63 -10.17 -6.13
CA PRO A 55 11.53 -9.17 -6.70
C PRO A 55 11.34 -9.00 -8.22
N GLU A 56 10.60 -9.89 -8.89
CA GLU A 56 10.29 -9.83 -10.33
C GLU A 56 9.21 -8.80 -10.68
N GLU A 57 8.48 -8.26 -9.71
CA GLU A 57 7.61 -7.10 -9.98
C GLU A 57 8.47 -5.95 -10.54
N VAL A 58 7.85 -4.93 -11.11
CA VAL A 58 8.54 -3.74 -11.60
C VAL A 58 7.92 -2.47 -11.04
N SER A 59 8.74 -1.45 -10.81
CA SER A 59 8.23 -0.11 -10.49
C SER A 59 7.39 0.43 -11.63
N ARG A 60 6.18 0.86 -11.31
CA ARG A 60 5.24 1.44 -12.28
C ARG A 60 4.25 2.35 -11.59
N PHE A 61 3.76 3.32 -12.35
CA PHE A 61 2.72 4.25 -11.93
C PHE A 61 1.73 4.43 -13.08
N HIS A 62 0.46 4.09 -12.84
CA HIS A 62 -0.59 4.22 -13.84
C HIS A 62 -1.96 4.34 -13.17
N ARG A 63 -2.96 4.80 -13.91
CA ARG A 63 -4.36 4.71 -13.46
C ARG A 63 -4.80 3.24 -13.42
N THR A 64 -5.64 2.89 -12.47
CA THR A 64 -6.31 1.59 -12.41
C THR A 64 -7.82 1.78 -12.47
N THR A 65 -8.54 0.71 -12.74
CA THR A 65 -10.00 0.70 -12.77
C THR A 65 -10.55 0.17 -11.46
N SER A 66 -11.62 0.80 -10.99
CA SER A 66 -12.44 0.37 -9.85
C SER A 66 -13.81 1.02 -10.02
N ASP A 67 -14.87 0.30 -9.67
CA ASP A 67 -16.23 0.87 -9.59
C ASP A 67 -16.55 1.41 -8.18
N VAL A 68 -15.56 1.39 -7.28
CA VAL A 68 -15.69 1.76 -5.87
C VAL A 68 -14.78 2.92 -5.50
N LEU A 69 -13.55 2.92 -6.00
CA LEU A 69 -12.58 4.00 -5.83
C LEU A 69 -12.77 5.04 -6.94
N ASP A 70 -12.62 6.32 -6.62
CA ASP A 70 -12.76 7.41 -7.59
C ASP A 70 -11.44 7.70 -8.30
N ASN A 71 -11.36 7.38 -9.60
CA ASN A 71 -10.17 7.62 -10.43
C ASN A 71 -8.84 7.13 -9.80
N PRO A 72 -8.75 5.88 -9.31
CA PRO A 72 -7.62 5.44 -8.52
C PRO A 72 -6.32 5.32 -9.33
N PHE A 73 -5.21 5.58 -8.67
CA PHE A 73 -3.88 5.29 -9.16
C PHE A 73 -3.32 4.01 -8.55
N PHE A 74 -2.50 3.31 -9.32
CA PHE A 74 -1.70 2.17 -8.90
C PHE A 74 -0.22 2.53 -9.00
N LEU A 75 0.51 2.28 -7.92
CA LEU A 75 1.91 2.61 -7.77
C LEU A 75 2.64 1.40 -7.19
N VAL A 76 3.82 1.09 -7.73
CA VAL A 76 4.74 0.10 -7.17
C VAL A 76 6.07 0.74 -6.84
N VAL A 77 6.45 0.65 -5.58
CA VAL A 77 7.72 1.12 -5.03
C VAL A 77 8.44 -0.04 -4.36
N TYR A 78 9.72 0.09 -4.03
CA TYR A 78 10.45 -0.95 -3.32
C TYR A 78 10.85 -0.49 -1.92
N ASP A 79 10.58 -1.36 -0.97
CA ASP A 79 11.09 -1.23 0.38
C ASP A 79 12.32 -2.12 0.56
N TYR A 80 13.28 -1.59 1.32
CA TYR A 80 14.45 -2.36 1.75
C TYR A 80 14.19 -2.97 3.13
N ILE A 81 14.06 -4.29 3.19
CA ILE A 81 13.76 -5.09 4.39
C ILE A 81 15.05 -5.79 4.84
N SER A 82 15.88 -5.10 5.61
CA SER A 82 17.18 -5.62 6.07
C SER A 82 17.09 -6.86 6.96
N SER A 83 15.92 -7.13 7.55
CA SER A 83 15.68 -8.29 8.42
C SER A 83 15.60 -9.62 7.66
N PHE A 84 15.42 -9.58 6.33
CA PHE A 84 15.39 -10.80 5.52
C PHE A 84 16.80 -11.32 5.27
N LYS A 85 16.99 -12.64 5.46
CA LYS A 85 18.30 -13.31 5.34
C LYS A 85 18.86 -13.33 3.92
N HIS A 86 17.97 -13.33 2.94
CA HIS A 86 18.25 -13.52 1.53
C HIS A 86 18.21 -12.18 0.81
N ILE A 87 19.31 -11.78 0.16
CA ILE A 87 19.46 -10.47 -0.47
C ILE A 87 18.39 -10.21 -1.53
N GLU A 88 17.99 -11.26 -2.26
CA GLU A 88 16.92 -11.22 -3.25
C GLU A 88 15.54 -10.92 -2.66
N LYS A 89 15.37 -11.11 -1.34
CA LYS A 89 14.15 -10.78 -0.62
C LYS A 89 14.25 -9.44 0.12
N GLN A 90 15.47 -8.92 0.31
CA GLN A 90 15.66 -7.64 1.00
C GLN A 90 15.10 -6.46 0.20
N LEU A 91 14.87 -6.61 -1.10
CA LEU A 91 14.09 -5.67 -1.90
C LEU A 91 12.72 -6.27 -2.19
N ALA A 92 11.70 -5.77 -1.50
CA ALA A 92 10.33 -6.24 -1.67
C ALA A 92 9.45 -5.11 -2.22
N PRO A 93 8.53 -5.41 -3.14
CA PRO A 93 7.63 -4.40 -3.66
C PRO A 93 6.56 -4.01 -2.63
N SER A 94 6.24 -2.73 -2.60
CA SER A 94 5.09 -2.14 -1.92
C SER A 94 4.13 -1.65 -2.99
N LEU A 95 3.01 -2.35 -3.11
CA LEU A 95 1.93 -2.08 -4.05
C LEU A 95 0.94 -1.13 -3.38
N ILE A 96 0.72 0.02 -4.00
CA ILE A 96 -0.03 1.13 -3.40
C ILE A 96 -1.14 1.52 -4.37
N ILE A 97 -2.38 1.55 -3.87
CA ILE A 97 -3.56 2.00 -4.61
C ILE A 97 -4.17 3.14 -3.84
N PHE A 98 -4.47 4.25 -4.51
CA PHE A 98 -5.03 5.41 -3.83
C PHE A 98 -5.93 6.25 -4.72
N ASP A 99 -6.91 6.88 -4.08
CA ASP A 99 -7.69 8.00 -4.61
C ASP A 99 -7.67 9.15 -3.58
N SER A 100 -8.64 10.06 -3.64
CA SER A 100 -8.74 11.19 -2.70
C SER A 100 -9.10 10.76 -1.27
N ASP A 101 -9.78 9.63 -1.11
CA ASP A 101 -10.41 9.22 0.15
C ASP A 101 -9.80 7.93 0.74
N HIS A 102 -9.08 7.15 -0.09
CA HIS A 102 -8.54 5.85 0.27
C HIS A 102 -7.06 5.74 -0.06
N LEU A 103 -6.33 5.08 0.84
CA LEU A 103 -4.96 4.62 0.63
C LEU A 103 -4.86 3.14 1.00
N ILE A 104 -4.55 2.31 0.02
CA ILE A 104 -4.38 0.87 0.18
C ILE A 104 -2.91 0.54 -0.05
N ILE A 105 -2.27 -0.11 0.92
CA ILE A 105 -0.86 -0.48 0.88
C ILE A 105 -0.76 -2.00 1.05
N CYS A 106 -0.11 -2.68 0.13
CA CYS A 106 0.19 -4.10 0.17
C CYS A 106 1.71 -4.29 0.10
N THR A 107 2.31 -4.83 1.16
CA THR A 107 3.77 -4.94 1.29
C THR A 107 4.18 -6.12 2.15
N ASP A 108 5.43 -6.56 2.02
CA ASP A 108 6.05 -7.51 2.93
C ASP A 108 6.75 -6.84 4.13
N SER A 109 6.90 -5.51 4.11
CA SER A 109 7.62 -4.75 5.14
C SER A 109 6.75 -4.48 6.39
N GLU A 110 6.93 -5.28 7.43
CA GLU A 110 6.28 -5.03 8.73
C GLU A 110 6.69 -3.71 9.37
N ASP A 111 7.95 -3.33 9.23
CA ASP A 111 8.48 -2.12 9.85
C ASP A 111 7.93 -0.87 9.17
N SER A 112 7.82 -0.86 7.83
CA SER A 112 7.11 0.20 7.09
C SER A 112 5.67 0.34 7.60
N CYS A 113 4.96 -0.77 7.75
CA CYS A 113 3.58 -0.76 8.23
C CYS A 113 3.44 -0.24 9.65
N LYS A 114 4.32 -0.64 10.58
CA LYS A 114 4.32 -0.14 11.96
C LYS A 114 4.62 1.36 12.01
N ASN A 115 5.57 1.84 11.20
CA ASN A 115 5.91 3.25 11.14
C ASN A 115 4.72 4.09 10.66
N ILE A 116 4.00 3.64 9.63
CA ILE A 116 2.78 4.32 9.17
C ILE A 116 1.70 4.27 10.25
N ALA A 117 1.42 3.09 10.81
CA ALA A 117 0.36 2.93 11.82
C ALA A 117 0.60 3.73 13.11
N ASN A 118 1.85 3.97 13.48
CA ASN A 118 2.24 4.73 14.68
C ASN A 118 2.63 6.19 14.38
N SER A 119 2.45 6.64 13.14
CA SER A 119 2.75 8.01 12.74
C SER A 119 1.70 8.99 13.25
N ASN A 120 2.05 10.27 13.29
CA ASN A 120 1.12 11.37 13.57
C ASN A 120 0.59 12.01 12.27
N TYR A 121 0.57 11.28 11.15
CA TYR A 121 0.15 11.84 9.87
C TYR A 121 -1.35 12.09 9.84
N SER A 122 -1.72 13.35 9.66
CA SER A 122 -3.10 13.82 9.84
C SER A 122 -3.98 13.65 8.60
N ASN A 123 -3.40 13.22 7.48
CA ASN A 123 -4.07 12.99 6.20
C ASN A 123 -3.32 11.95 5.36
N LEU A 124 -3.99 11.39 4.36
CA LEU A 124 -3.43 10.36 3.48
C LEU A 124 -2.28 10.87 2.60
N SER A 125 -2.29 12.15 2.22
CA SER A 125 -1.25 12.74 1.38
C SER A 125 0.10 12.78 2.09
N GLU A 126 0.14 13.08 3.38
CA GLU A 126 1.36 13.01 4.21
C GLU A 126 1.94 11.60 4.28
N ILE A 127 1.07 10.59 4.43
CA ILE A 127 1.47 9.18 4.44
C ILE A 127 2.09 8.81 3.09
N LEU A 128 1.40 9.15 1.99
CA LEU A 128 1.86 8.86 0.64
C LEU A 128 3.19 9.55 0.31
N LEU A 129 3.35 10.83 0.65
CA LEU A 129 4.60 11.58 0.49
C LEU A 129 5.75 10.97 1.29
N THR A 130 5.47 10.45 2.48
CA THR A 130 6.48 9.77 3.30
C THR A 130 6.95 8.47 2.64
N ILE A 131 6.02 7.68 2.09
CA ILE A 131 6.37 6.47 1.34
C ILE A 131 7.26 6.84 0.15
N PHE A 132 6.92 7.90 -0.60
CA PHE A 132 7.74 8.36 -1.71
C PHE A 132 9.16 8.75 -1.30
N ARG A 133 9.32 9.45 -0.16
CA ARG A 133 10.63 9.85 0.37
C ARG A 133 11.46 8.65 0.81
N ASN A 134 10.84 7.67 1.48
CA ASN A 134 11.55 6.52 2.04
C ASN A 134 11.95 5.49 0.98
N ALA A 135 11.16 5.35 -0.09
CA ALA A 135 11.45 4.42 -1.17
C ALA A 135 12.63 4.86 -2.07
N ASN A 136 13.36 5.94 -1.73
CA ASN A 136 14.44 6.51 -2.53
C ASN A 136 14.03 6.65 -4.01
N ILE A 137 12.77 7.01 -4.25
CA ILE A 137 12.28 7.20 -5.62
C ILE A 137 12.93 8.46 -6.13
N LYS A 138 14.08 8.29 -6.80
CA LYS A 138 14.44 9.16 -7.90
C LYS A 138 13.32 8.94 -8.91
N LEU A 139 12.28 9.76 -8.80
CA LEU A 139 11.37 10.04 -9.90
C LEU A 139 12.28 10.55 -11.01
N TRP A 140 12.80 9.65 -11.82
CA TRP A 140 13.09 9.96 -13.20
C TRP A 140 11.74 10.28 -13.78
N MET A 141 11.34 11.54 -13.60
CA MET A 141 10.26 12.15 -14.35
C MET A 141 10.58 11.82 -15.80
N PHE A 142 9.79 10.91 -16.37
CA PHE A 142 9.49 10.95 -17.78
C PHE A 142 8.75 12.28 -18.03
N LEU A 143 9.54 13.36 -18.09
CA LEU A 143 9.24 14.58 -18.82
C LEU A 143 10.13 14.59 -20.06
#